data_AF-A0A1R1C036-F1
#
_entry.id   AF-A0A1R1C036-F1
#
_cell.length_a   1.000
_cell.length_b   1.000
_cell.length_c   1.000
_cell.angle_alpha   90.00
_cell.angle_beta   90.00
_cell.angle_gamma   90.00
#
_symmetry.space_group_name_H-M   'P 1'
#
loop_
_entity.id
_entity.type
_entity.pdbx_description
1 polymer ?
#
loop_
_entity_poly.entity_id
_entity_poly.type
_entity_poly.pdbx_seq_one_letter_code
_entity_poly.pdbx_strand_id
1 'polypeptide(L)'
;MLVNAVQRYMILAFIFIGISLTAGLILERIEGYQITTTEYYGLRNLGGLIYILSLILGFGHYLLAFYVVILSPISWLLRKYVRFPMVRPFIYMAGFGWGGLWVFDLMYNPYFVNGYHLNRVTSIWIFGIAGLVYAIVENKIWRREQIQNEQKAT
;
A
#
# COMPACT_ATOMS: atom_id res chain seq x y z
N MET A 1 -15.25 23.79 3.85
CA MET A 1 -15.58 22.39 3.48
C MET A 1 -14.52 21.74 2.57
N LEU A 2 -14.04 22.41 1.51
CA LEU A 2 -13.04 21.84 0.58
C LEU A 2 -11.68 21.56 1.23
N VAL A 3 -11.19 22.47 2.07
CA VAL A 3 -9.90 22.35 2.78
C VAL A 3 -9.83 21.09 3.65
N ASN A 4 -10.92 20.76 4.36
CA ASN A 4 -11.00 19.54 5.18
C ASN A 4 -10.95 18.27 4.33
N ALA A 5 -11.58 18.28 3.14
CA ALA A 5 -11.55 17.14 2.23
C ALA A 5 -10.14 16.93 1.65
N VAL A 6 -9.47 17.99 1.21
CA VAL A 6 -8.09 17.92 0.70
C VAL A 6 -7.14 17.43 1.80
N GLN A 7 -7.23 18.00 3.01
CA GLN A 7 -6.42 17.59 4.15
C GLN A 7 -6.58 16.10 4.48
N ARG A 8 -7.82 15.59 4.45
CA ARG A 8 -8.09 14.16 4.64
C ARG A 8 -7.41 13.29 3.59
N TYR A 9 -7.56 13.64 2.31
CA TYR A 9 -6.93 12.86 1.24
C TYR A 9 -5.40 12.93 1.30
N MET A 10 -4.81 14.02 1.79
CA MET A 10 -3.37 14.10 2.07
C MET A 10 -2.97 13.15 3.21
N ILE A 11 -3.71 13.14 4.33
CA ILE A 11 -3.44 12.24 5.45
C ILE A 11 -3.53 10.77 5.01
N LEU A 12 -4.57 10.43 4.25
CA LEU A 12 -4.73 9.09 3.69
C LEU A 12 -3.63 8.72 2.70
N ALA A 13 -3.08 9.69 1.94
CA ALA A 13 -1.93 9.46 1.07
C ALA A 13 -0.69 9.06 1.88
N PHE A 14 -0.37 9.80 2.94
CA PHE A 14 0.76 9.47 3.82
C PHE A 14 0.60 8.10 4.46
N ILE A 15 -0.61 7.77 4.92
CA ILE A 15 -0.93 6.46 5.51
C ILE A 15 -0.76 5.35 4.46
N PHE A 16 -1.28 5.55 3.25
CA PHE A 16 -1.13 4.60 2.15
C PHE A 16 0.34 4.35 1.81
N ILE A 17 1.14 5.41 1.68
CA ILE A 17 2.57 5.29 1.39
C ILE A 17 3.26 4.52 2.51
N GLY A 18 3.01 4.87 3.78
CA GLY A 18 3.59 4.17 4.92
C GLY A 18 3.25 2.68 4.93
N ILE A 19 1.96 2.34 4.78
CA ILE A 19 1.49 0.95 4.72
C ILE A 19 2.13 0.19 3.56
N SER A 20 2.22 0.80 2.38
CA SER A 20 2.77 0.16 1.17
C SER A 20 4.27 -0.08 1.28
N LEU A 21 5.01 0.89 1.82
CA LEU A 21 6.45 0.72 2.08
C LEU A 21 6.70 -0.36 3.13
N THR A 22 5.91 -0.39 4.20
CA THR A 22 5.99 -1.47 5.21
C THR A 22 5.71 -2.82 4.59
N ALA A 23 4.68 -2.94 3.75
CA ALA A 23 4.38 -4.17 3.02
C ALA A 23 5.54 -4.60 2.11
N GLY A 24 6.15 -3.67 1.38
CA GLY A 24 7.34 -3.93 0.56
C GLY A 24 8.55 -4.39 1.38
N LEU A 25 8.77 -3.83 2.58
CA LEU A 25 9.83 -4.28 3.48
C LEU A 25 9.57 -5.68 4.05
N ILE A 26 8.32 -6.00 4.36
CA ILE A 26 7.94 -7.36 4.81
C ILE A 26 8.16 -8.36 3.69
N LEU A 27 7.74 -8.03 2.46
CA LEU A 27 7.96 -8.86 1.29
C LEU A 27 9.46 -9.08 1.06
N GLU A 28 10.25 -8.02 1.13
CA GLU A 28 11.71 -8.10 1.03
C GLU A 28 12.33 -8.98 2.11
N ARG A 29 11.80 -8.91 3.34
CA ARG A 29 12.28 -9.73 4.44
C ARG A 29 11.98 -11.22 4.24
N ILE A 30 10.86 -11.55 3.60
CA ILE A 30 10.40 -12.95 3.42
C ILE A 30 10.96 -13.56 2.13
N GLU A 31 10.84 -12.87 1.00
CA GLU A 31 11.24 -13.36 -0.32
C GLU A 31 12.67 -12.91 -0.66
N GLY A 32 12.97 -11.61 -0.52
CA GLY A 32 14.28 -11.06 -0.88
C GLY A 32 15.47 -11.61 -0.09
N TYR A 33 15.28 -12.02 1.17
CA TYR A 33 16.37 -12.62 1.98
C TYR A 33 16.82 -14.00 1.51
N GLN A 34 15.99 -14.68 0.71
CA GLN A 34 16.35 -15.96 0.11
C GLN A 34 17.45 -15.78 -0.94
N ILE A 35 17.52 -14.60 -1.57
CA ILE A 35 18.54 -14.27 -2.56
C ILE A 35 19.87 -13.99 -1.84
N THR A 36 20.85 -14.85 -2.06
CA THR A 36 22.13 -14.84 -1.34
C THR A 36 23.30 -14.28 -2.14
N THR A 37 23.11 -14.00 -3.44
CA THR A 37 24.14 -13.42 -4.30
C THR A 37 24.38 -11.94 -3.99
N THR A 38 25.62 -11.48 -4.14
CA THR A 38 25.99 -10.06 -4.02
C THR A 38 25.46 -9.18 -5.15
N GLU A 39 25.06 -9.79 -6.28
CA GLU A 39 24.44 -9.09 -7.42
C GLU A 39 23.04 -8.53 -7.10
N TYR A 40 22.38 -9.09 -6.08
CA TYR A 40 21.07 -8.63 -5.65
C TYR A 40 21.22 -7.51 -4.63
N TYR A 41 20.79 -6.30 -5.01
CA TYR A 41 20.84 -5.11 -4.16
C TYR A 41 19.64 -5.02 -3.19
N GLY A 42 19.39 -6.10 -2.44
CA GLY A 42 18.32 -6.19 -1.45
C GLY A 42 18.72 -5.74 -0.05
N LEU A 43 17.78 -5.88 0.91
CA LEU A 43 17.96 -5.45 2.31
C LEU A 43 19.20 -6.10 2.96
N ARG A 44 19.47 -7.37 2.61
CA ARG A 44 20.60 -8.15 3.11
C ARG A 44 21.96 -7.61 2.65
N ASN A 45 22.06 -7.17 1.39
CA ASN A 45 23.34 -6.89 0.74
C ASN A 45 23.68 -5.40 0.69
N LEU A 46 22.68 -4.54 0.46
CA LEU A 46 22.87 -3.07 0.52
C LEU A 46 22.89 -2.53 1.96
N GLY A 47 22.33 -3.29 2.90
CA GLY A 47 22.06 -2.81 4.26
C GLY A 47 20.77 -1.99 4.33
N GLY A 48 20.19 -1.95 5.54
CA GLY A 48 18.83 -1.45 5.75
C GLY A 48 18.61 0.01 5.33
N LEU A 49 19.51 0.91 5.71
CA LEU A 49 19.36 2.34 5.43
C LEU A 49 19.40 2.65 3.93
N ILE A 50 20.37 2.10 3.22
CA ILE A 50 20.56 2.33 1.78
C ILE A 50 19.40 1.74 0.99
N TYR A 51 18.96 0.53 1.38
CA TYR A 51 17.81 -0.11 0.75
C TYR A 51 16.52 0.70 0.95
N ILE A 52 16.22 1.16 2.17
CA ILE A 52 15.03 1.97 2.45
C ILE A 52 15.05 3.28 1.64
N LEU A 53 16.20 3.96 1.57
CA LEU A 53 16.34 5.16 0.74
C LEU A 53 16.11 4.87 -0.74
N SER A 54 16.66 3.77 -1.24
CA SER A 54 16.49 3.32 -2.63
C SER A 54 15.02 3.00 -2.92
N LEU A 55 14.33 2.34 -1.99
CA LEU A 55 12.90 2.03 -2.08
C LEU A 55 12.07 3.32 -2.14
N ILE A 56 12.34 4.29 -1.26
CA ILE A 56 11.58 5.55 -1.25
C ILE A 56 11.82 6.36 -2.53
N LEU A 57 13.07 6.50 -2.98
CA LEU A 57 13.39 7.30 -4.16
C LEU A 57 12.94 6.62 -5.46
N GLY A 58 13.20 5.32 -5.58
CA GLY A 58 12.88 4.53 -6.76
C GLY A 58 11.41 4.10 -6.86
N PHE A 59 10.71 3.92 -5.74
CA PHE A 59 9.34 3.42 -5.71
C PHE A 59 8.31 4.43 -5.20
N GLY A 60 8.71 5.41 -4.40
CA GLY A 60 7.79 6.36 -3.77
C GLY A 60 6.96 7.20 -4.75
N HIS A 61 7.53 7.54 -5.91
CA HIS A 61 6.81 8.28 -6.94
C HIS A 61 5.69 7.44 -7.59
N TYR A 62 5.91 6.13 -7.80
CA TYR A 62 4.85 5.22 -8.25
C TYR A 62 3.73 5.12 -7.22
N LEU A 63 4.07 5.01 -5.93
CA LEU A 63 3.08 4.98 -4.86
C LEU A 63 2.22 6.25 -4.83
N LEU A 64 2.86 7.42 -4.95
CA LEU A 64 2.14 8.69 -4.97
C LEU A 64 1.21 8.78 -6.20
N ALA A 65 1.72 8.44 -7.39
CA ALA A 65 0.93 8.44 -8.62
C ALA A 65 -0.25 7.46 -8.52
N PHE A 66 0.00 6.25 -8.05
CA PHE A 66 -1.04 5.23 -7.83
C PHE A 66 -2.11 5.74 -6.86
N TYR A 67 -1.71 6.37 -5.75
CA TYR A 67 -2.64 6.94 -4.80
C TYR A 67 -3.53 8.00 -5.44
N VAL A 68 -2.92 8.98 -6.12
CA VAL A 68 -3.65 10.12 -6.69
C VAL A 68 -4.60 9.66 -7.80
N VAL A 69 -4.11 8.82 -8.73
CA VAL A 69 -4.82 8.46 -9.96
C VAL A 69 -5.80 7.31 -9.75
N ILE A 70 -5.48 6.35 -8.89
CA ILE A 70 -6.25 5.11 -8.76
C ILE A 70 -6.94 5.04 -7.40
N LEU A 71 -6.19 5.17 -6.31
CA LEU A 71 -6.77 4.91 -4.99
C LEU A 71 -7.74 6.02 -4.56
N SER A 72 -7.40 7.28 -4.79
CA SER A 72 -8.23 8.41 -4.38
C SER A 72 -9.60 8.44 -5.09
N PRO A 73 -9.69 8.21 -6.42
CA PRO A 73 -10.98 8.14 -7.09
C PRO A 73 -11.77 6.89 -6.70
N ILE A 74 -11.12 5.75 -6.52
CA ILE A 74 -11.77 4.52 -6.03
C ILE A 74 -12.34 4.75 -4.62
N SER A 75 -11.57 5.32 -3.70
CA SER A 75 -12.04 5.67 -2.35
C SER A 75 -13.27 6.57 -2.37
N TRP A 76 -13.31 7.55 -3.27
CA TRP A 76 -14.49 8.39 -3.45
C TRP A 76 -15.68 7.62 -4.03
N LEU A 77 -15.47 6.81 -5.10
CA LEU A 77 -16.51 6.00 -5.75
C LEU A 77 -17.12 4.98 -4.79
N LEU A 78 -16.29 4.26 -4.02
CA LEU A 78 -16.75 3.27 -3.05
C LEU A 78 -17.64 3.90 -1.98
N ARG A 79 -17.34 5.14 -1.59
CA ARG A 79 -18.17 5.88 -0.62
C ARG A 79 -19.48 6.34 -1.22
N LYS A 80 -19.49 6.73 -2.49
CA LYS A 80 -20.68 7.18 -3.20
C LYS A 80 -21.65 6.04 -3.54
N TYR A 81 -21.13 4.90 -3.99
CA TYR A 81 -21.94 3.82 -4.57
C TYR A 81 -22.10 2.58 -3.68
N VAL A 82 -21.13 2.27 -2.81
CA VAL A 82 -21.20 1.05 -1.99
C VAL A 82 -21.88 1.37 -0.66
N ARG A 83 -23.14 0.93 -0.52
CA ARG A 83 -23.95 1.13 0.69
C ARG A 83 -23.47 0.32 1.89
N PHE A 84 -22.95 -0.89 1.64
CA PHE A 84 -22.55 -1.82 2.71
C PHE A 84 -21.09 -1.57 3.14
N PRO A 85 -20.84 -1.11 4.38
CA PRO A 85 -19.49 -0.79 4.83
C PRO A 85 -18.57 -2.02 4.89
N MET A 86 -19.13 -3.22 5.08
CA MET A 86 -18.37 -4.48 5.09
C MET A 86 -17.81 -4.86 3.72
N VAL A 87 -18.38 -4.38 2.61
CA VAL A 87 -17.94 -4.72 1.24
C VAL A 87 -16.66 -3.95 0.87
N ARG A 88 -16.48 -2.74 1.41
CA ARG A 88 -15.34 -1.88 1.06
C ARG A 88 -13.98 -2.50 1.45
N PRO A 89 -13.79 -3.08 2.65
CA PRO A 89 -12.58 -3.82 3.00
C PRO A 89 -12.23 -4.95 2.02
N PHE A 90 -13.20 -5.72 1.55
CA PHE A 90 -12.94 -6.78 0.56
C PHE A 90 -12.43 -6.23 -0.77
N ILE A 91 -12.97 -5.09 -1.21
CA ILE A 91 -12.50 -4.42 -2.44
C ILE A 91 -11.07 -3.92 -2.27
N TYR A 92 -10.74 -3.30 -1.13
CA TYR A 92 -9.37 -2.88 -0.85
C TYR A 92 -8.41 -4.06 -0.74
N MET A 93 -8.81 -5.15 -0.08
CA MET A 93 -8.01 -6.37 0.03
C MET A 93 -7.70 -6.96 -1.34
N ALA A 94 -8.72 -7.12 -2.20
CA ALA A 94 -8.54 -7.66 -3.55
C ALA A 94 -7.70 -6.71 -4.42
N GLY A 95 -7.99 -5.41 -4.39
CA GLY A 95 -7.27 -4.41 -5.18
C GLY A 95 -5.80 -4.30 -4.79
N PHE A 96 -5.49 -4.30 -3.48
CA PHE A 96 -4.10 -4.28 -3.03
C PHE A 96 -3.40 -5.62 -3.27
N GLY A 97 -4.07 -6.75 -3.06
CA GLY A 97 -3.49 -8.06 -3.38
C GLY A 97 -3.11 -8.18 -4.85
N TRP A 98 -3.95 -7.68 -5.75
CA TRP A 98 -3.61 -7.56 -7.18
C TRP A 98 -2.46 -6.58 -7.42
N GLY A 99 -2.49 -5.41 -6.77
CA GLY A 99 -1.39 -4.45 -6.81
C GLY A 99 -0.06 -5.07 -6.35
N GLY A 100 -0.09 -5.95 -5.35
CA GLY A 100 1.08 -6.69 -4.85
C GLY A 100 1.76 -7.55 -5.91
N LEU A 101 1.02 -8.11 -6.87
CA LEU A 101 1.63 -8.83 -8.00
C LEU A 101 2.49 -7.88 -8.83
N TRP A 102 1.97 -6.70 -9.13
CA TRP A 102 2.70 -5.68 -9.87
C TRP A 102 3.93 -5.19 -9.10
N VAL A 103 3.81 -5.00 -7.78
CA VAL A 103 4.97 -4.67 -6.91
C VAL A 103 6.03 -5.77 -6.98
N PHE A 104 5.63 -7.04 -6.88
CA PHE A 104 6.57 -8.17 -6.91
C PHE A 104 7.36 -8.20 -8.22
N ASP A 105 6.68 -8.04 -9.35
CA ASP A 105 7.29 -8.05 -10.67
C ASP A 105 8.23 -6.84 -10.91
N LEU A 106 7.99 -5.72 -10.22
CA LEU A 106 8.90 -4.57 -10.21
C LEU A 106 10.11 -4.74 -9.30
N MET A 107 9.95 -5.44 -8.17
CA MET A 107 11.01 -5.63 -7.18
C MET A 107 11.98 -6.75 -7.57
N TYR A 108 11.49 -7.84 -8.17
CA TYR A 108 12.29 -9.03 -8.42
C TYR A 108 12.48 -9.29 -9.91
N ASN A 109 13.74 -9.34 -10.35
CA ASN A 109 14.08 -9.77 -11.70
C ASN A 109 13.69 -11.25 -11.90
N PRO A 110 13.10 -11.64 -13.05
CA PRO A 110 12.75 -13.03 -13.36
C PRO A 110 13.87 -14.04 -13.15
N TYR A 111 15.13 -13.63 -13.35
CA TYR A 111 16.31 -14.45 -13.07
C TYR A 111 16.36 -14.90 -11.60
N PHE A 112 16.18 -13.97 -10.66
CA PHE A 112 16.15 -14.29 -9.23
C PHE A 112 14.88 -15.04 -8.82
N VAL A 113 13.74 -14.70 -9.41
CA VAL A 113 12.47 -15.39 -9.14
C VAL A 113 12.58 -16.88 -9.47
N ASN A 114 13.13 -17.22 -10.64
CA ASN A 114 13.29 -18.60 -11.06
C ASN A 114 14.44 -19.30 -10.33
N GLY A 115 15.57 -18.61 -10.11
CA GLY A 115 16.75 -19.19 -9.46
C GLY A 115 16.56 -19.47 -7.97
N TYR A 116 15.75 -18.66 -7.28
CA TYR A 116 15.48 -18.78 -5.84
C TYR A 116 14.05 -19.23 -5.52
N HIS A 117 13.26 -19.60 -6.54
CA HIS A 117 11.87 -20.06 -6.40
C HIS A 117 10.99 -19.12 -5.56
N LEU A 118 11.15 -17.80 -5.77
CA LEU A 118 10.42 -16.79 -5.02
C LEU A 118 8.91 -16.90 -5.28
N ASN A 119 8.11 -16.75 -4.23
CA ASN A 119 6.68 -17.00 -4.31
C ASN A 119 5.87 -15.71 -4.49
N ARG A 120 5.28 -15.54 -5.68
CA ARG A 120 4.38 -14.40 -5.99
C ARG A 120 3.15 -14.34 -5.07
N VAL A 121 2.66 -15.50 -4.63
CA VAL A 121 1.47 -15.58 -3.77
C VAL A 121 1.72 -14.91 -2.42
N THR A 122 2.95 -14.94 -1.92
CA THR A 122 3.35 -14.22 -0.70
C THR A 122 3.05 -12.73 -0.83
N SER A 123 3.34 -12.12 -1.98
CA SER A 123 3.03 -10.70 -2.23
C SER A 123 1.52 -10.42 -2.20
N ILE A 124 0.71 -11.29 -2.83
CA ILE A 124 -0.76 -11.14 -2.82
C ILE A 124 -1.28 -11.06 -1.39
N TRP A 125 -0.82 -11.96 -0.51
CA TRP A 125 -1.26 -11.99 0.88
C TRP A 125 -0.79 -10.78 1.68
N ILE A 126 0.49 -10.41 1.57
CA ILE A 126 1.04 -9.26 2.30
C ILE A 126 0.31 -7.98 1.91
N PHE A 127 0.16 -7.72 0.61
CA PHE A 127 -0.53 -6.52 0.15
C PHE A 127 -2.04 -6.59 0.37
N GLY A 128 -2.66 -7.77 0.29
CA GLY A 128 -4.07 -7.95 0.65
C GLY A 128 -4.34 -7.56 2.10
N ILE A 129 -3.49 -7.98 3.03
CA ILE A 129 -3.56 -7.58 4.45
C ILE A 129 -3.34 -6.07 4.58
N ALA A 130 -2.36 -5.51 3.85
CA ALA A 130 -2.12 -4.07 3.83
C ALA A 130 -3.36 -3.27 3.37
N GLY A 131 -4.09 -3.77 2.37
CA GLY A 131 -5.36 -3.21 1.91
C GLY A 131 -6.47 -3.25 2.97
N LEU A 132 -6.56 -4.33 3.76
CA LEU A 132 -7.49 -4.40 4.90
C LEU A 132 -7.13 -3.36 5.96
N VAL A 133 -5.85 -3.22 6.31
CA VAL A 133 -5.38 -2.22 7.27
C VAL A 133 -5.74 -0.82 6.78
N TYR A 134 -5.50 -0.52 5.50
CA TYR A 134 -5.87 0.75 4.89
C TYR A 134 -7.38 1.01 5.01
N ALA A 135 -8.22 0.03 4.68
CA ALA A 135 -9.67 0.15 4.76
C ALA A 135 -10.18 0.48 6.18
N ILE A 136 -9.60 -0.15 7.20
CA ILE A 136 -9.93 0.09 8.61
C ILE A 136 -9.58 1.52 9.00
N VAL A 137 -8.37 1.97 8.63
CA VAL A 137 -7.90 3.33 8.95
C VAL A 137 -8.74 4.38 8.24
N GLU A 138 -9.05 4.17 6.95
CA GLU A 138 -9.89 5.06 6.17
C GLU A 138 -11.29 5.22 6.78
N ASN A 139 -11.91 4.12 7.18
CA ASN A 139 -13.22 4.14 7.85
C ASN A 139 -13.18 4.88 9.20
N LYS A 140 -12.10 4.70 9.98
CA LYS A 140 -11.91 5.41 11.26
C LYS A 140 -11.76 6.92 11.08
N ILE A 141 -10.98 7.35 10.09
CA ILE A 141 -10.79 8.78 9.79
C ILE A 141 -12.11 9.41 9.36
N TRP A 142 -12.85 8.75 8.47
CA TRP A 142 -14.13 9.27 7.98
C TRP A 142 -15.18 9.39 9.09
N ARG A 143 -15.28 8.39 9.97
CA ARG A 143 -16.24 8.40 11.08
C ARG A 143 -15.96 9.54 12.06
N ARG A 144 -14.67 9.84 12.33
CA ARG A 144 -14.29 10.97 13.19
C ARG A 144 -14.73 12.32 12.63
N GLU A 145 -14.59 12.51 11.32
CA GLU A 145 -15.03 13.75 10.67
C GLU A 145 -16.54 13.94 10.68
N GLN A 146 -17.32 12.87 10.50
CA GLN A 146 -18.78 12.96 10.59
C GLN A 146 -19.22 13.46 11.98
N ILE A 147 -18.66 12.88 13.04
CA ILE A 147 -18.95 13.30 14.42
C ILE A 147 -18.56 14.77 14.65
N GLN A 148 -17.39 15.20 14.15
CA GLN A 148 -16.97 16.60 14.28
C GLN A 148 -17.86 17.58 13.51
N ASN A 149 -18.38 17.18 12.35
CA ASN A 149 -19.28 18.02 11.56
C ASN A 149 -20.67 18.11 12.20
N GLU A 150 -21.17 17.03 12.81
CA GLU A 150 -22.42 17.03 13.59
C GLU A 150 -22.32 17.97 14.80
N GLN A 151 -21.22 17.92 15.55
CA GLN A 151 -20.98 18.79 16.71
C GLN A 151 -20.85 20.27 16.37
N LYS A 152 -20.44 20.63 15.15
CA LYS A 152 -20.34 22.02 14.68
C LYS A 152 -21.67 22.58 14.16
N ALA A 153 -22.65 21.72 13.92
CA ALA A 153 -23.96 22.09 13.40
C ALA A 153 -25.03 22.28 14.50
N THR A 154 -24.74 21.82 15.72
CA THR A 154 -25.48 22.10 16.96
C THR A 154 -24.88 23.30 17.69
#